data_AF-A0A526TRM1-F1
#
_entry.id   AF-A0A526TRM1-F1
#
_cell.length_a   1.000
_cell.length_b   1.000
_cell.length_c   1.000
_cell.angle_alpha   90.00
_cell.angle_beta   90.00
_cell.angle_gamma   90.00
#
_symmetry.space_group_name_H-M   'P 1'
#
loop_
_entity.id
_entity.type
_entity.pdbx_description
1 polymer ?
#
loop_
_entity_poly.entity_id
_entity_poly.type
_entity_poly.pdbx_seq_one_letter_code
_entity_poly.pdbx_strand_id
1 'polypeptide(L)'
;MRWLALWLCLGTCSSCSGAQSALDPAGEEARQIADLFWLMAIAGGFIWLTVIGLLVHATRHERTPIDERIASRLIFWGGAAIPSLLLFLLLGYALWLMPGLRPFARAGEANGLRIEVTGEQFWWRVAYH
;
A
#
# COMPACT_ATOMS: atom_id res chain seq x y z
N MET A 1 -5.62 -5.16 -32.45
CA MET A 1 -5.17 -5.89 -31.23
C MET A 1 -4.89 -5.00 -30.02
N ARG A 2 -4.16 -3.88 -30.11
CA ARG A 2 -3.78 -3.05 -28.93
C ARG A 2 -4.97 -2.45 -28.14
N TRP A 3 -6.08 -2.12 -28.81
CA TRP A 3 -7.28 -1.54 -28.18
C TRP A 3 -8.17 -2.59 -27.51
N LEU A 4 -8.22 -3.81 -28.04
CA LEU A 4 -8.98 -4.93 -27.44
C LEU A 4 -8.39 -5.35 -26.09
N ALA A 5 -7.06 -5.36 -25.95
CA ALA A 5 -6.41 -5.62 -24.67
C ALA A 5 -6.73 -4.54 -23.62
N LEU A 6 -6.81 -3.28 -24.04
CA LEU A 6 -7.19 -2.16 -23.17
C LEU A 6 -8.64 -2.28 -22.67
N TRP A 7 -9.57 -2.64 -23.56
CA TRP A 7 -10.98 -2.88 -23.20
C TRP A 7 -11.19 -4.12 -22.33
N LEU A 8 -10.43 -5.20 -22.57
CA LEU A 8 -10.43 -6.38 -21.70
C LEU A 8 -9.88 -6.08 -20.30
N CYS A 9 -8.79 -5.30 -20.19
CA CYS A 9 -8.26 -4.86 -18.90
C CYS A 9 -9.25 -3.97 -18.13
N LEU A 10 -9.94 -3.06 -18.82
CA LEU A 10 -10.97 -2.19 -18.22
C LEU A 10 -12.17 -3.00 -17.70
N GLY A 11 -12.60 -4.03 -18.42
CA GLY A 11 -13.70 -4.91 -18.01
C GLY A 11 -13.40 -5.76 -16.77
N THR A 12 -12.14 -6.18 -16.58
CA THR A 12 -11.73 -6.96 -15.40
C THR A 12 -11.66 -6.13 -14.11
N CYS A 13 -11.58 -4.81 -14.18
CA CYS A 13 -11.56 -3.94 -13.00
C CYS A 13 -12.94 -3.82 -12.30
N SER A 14 -14.04 -4.14 -12.99
CA SER A 14 -15.39 -4.08 -12.40
C SER A 14 -15.67 -5.18 -11.37
N SER A 15 -14.81 -6.20 -11.28
CA SER A 15 -14.96 -7.29 -10.30
C SER A 15 -14.29 -7.02 -8.94
N CYS A 16 -13.69 -5.84 -8.75
CA CYS A 16 -13.05 -5.46 -7.48
C CYS A 16 -14.03 -4.87 -6.44
N SER A 17 -15.35 -4.89 -6.70
CA SER A 17 -16.37 -4.35 -5.80
C SER A 17 -17.23 -5.45 -5.15
N GLY A 18 -17.78 -5.17 -3.96
CA GLY A 18 -18.69 -6.05 -3.25
C GLY A 18 -18.15 -6.55 -1.89
N ALA A 19 -18.97 -7.33 -1.19
CA ALA A 19 -18.76 -7.72 0.22
C ALA A 19 -17.46 -8.48 0.53
N GLN A 20 -16.74 -8.95 -0.50
CA GLN A 20 -15.48 -9.68 -0.35
C GLN A 20 -14.23 -8.84 -0.70
N SER A 21 -14.40 -7.55 -1.03
CA SER A 21 -13.28 -6.68 -1.41
C SER A 21 -12.64 -6.04 -0.19
N ALA A 22 -11.34 -6.29 0.03
CA ALA A 22 -10.57 -5.66 1.10
C ALA A 22 -10.32 -4.16 0.87
N LEU A 23 -10.57 -3.65 -0.34
CA LEU A 23 -10.35 -2.26 -0.77
C LEU A 23 -11.66 -1.47 -0.91
N ASP A 24 -12.76 -1.99 -0.38
CA ASP A 24 -14.06 -1.31 -0.29
C ASP A 24 -14.29 -0.80 1.14
N PRO A 25 -13.97 0.48 1.44
CA PRO A 25 -13.99 0.99 2.81
C PRO A 25 -15.43 1.14 3.34
N ALA A 26 -15.77 0.38 4.38
CA ALA A 26 -17.10 0.41 5.01
C ALA A 26 -17.23 1.38 6.21
N GLY A 27 -16.18 2.13 6.55
CA GLY A 27 -16.16 3.07 7.67
C GLY A 27 -15.00 4.07 7.60
N GLU A 28 -15.01 5.09 8.46
CA GLU A 28 -14.03 6.19 8.44
C GLU A 28 -12.59 5.70 8.64
N GLU A 29 -12.38 4.78 9.58
CA GLU A 29 -11.05 4.18 9.81
C GLU A 29 -10.60 3.33 8.62
N ALA A 30 -11.52 2.59 8.01
CA ALA A 30 -11.22 1.79 6.82
C ALA A 30 -10.85 2.69 5.63
N ARG A 31 -11.43 3.90 5.53
CA ARG A 31 -11.10 4.88 4.50
C ARG A 31 -9.67 5.40 4.64
N GLN A 32 -9.24 5.72 5.86
CA GLN A 32 -7.86 6.12 6.14
C GLN A 32 -6.85 5.01 5.75
N ILE A 33 -7.19 3.75 6.04
CA ILE A 33 -6.36 2.59 5.62
C ILE A 33 -6.34 2.47 4.09
N ALA A 34 -7.47 2.66 3.42
CA ALA A 34 -7.55 2.61 1.96
C ALA A 34 -6.68 3.70 1.30
N ASP A 35 -6.68 4.92 1.85
CA ASP A 35 -5.82 6.01 1.37
C ASP A 35 -4.34 5.67 1.55
N LEU A 36 -3.96 5.11 2.71
CA LEU A 36 -2.59 4.64 2.95
C LEU A 36 -2.20 3.54 1.96
N PHE A 37 -3.08 2.59 1.68
CA PHE A 37 -2.84 1.54 0.69
C PHE A 37 -2.55 2.12 -0.69
N TRP A 38 -3.38 3.06 -1.16
CA TRP A 38 -3.18 3.68 -2.47
C TRP A 38 -1.89 4.48 -2.55
N LEU A 39 -1.54 5.21 -1.48
CA LEU A 39 -0.26 5.90 -1.38
C LEU A 39 0.92 4.93 -1.52
N MET A 40 0.90 3.82 -0.77
CA MET A 40 1.93 2.80 -0.82
C MET A 40 2.00 2.11 -2.19
N ALA A 41 0.85 1.79 -2.79
CA ALA A 41 0.75 1.14 -4.09
C ALA A 41 1.32 2.04 -5.21
N ILE A 42 1.01 3.34 -5.18
CA ILE A 42 1.54 4.32 -6.15
C ILE A 42 3.05 4.48 -5.96
N ALA A 43 3.51 4.67 -4.72
CA ALA A 43 4.94 4.84 -4.43
C ALA A 43 5.75 3.59 -4.83
N GLY A 44 5.26 2.40 -4.49
CA GLY A 44 5.86 1.12 -4.88
C GLY A 44 5.85 0.92 -6.39
N GLY A 45 4.73 1.25 -7.05
CA GLY A 45 4.61 1.22 -8.52
C GLY A 45 5.60 2.15 -9.20
N PHE A 46 5.83 3.35 -8.66
CA PHE A 46 6.82 4.30 -9.18
C PHE A 46 8.26 3.77 -9.06
N ILE A 47 8.63 3.22 -7.90
CA ILE A 47 9.94 2.60 -7.70
C ILE A 47 10.13 1.44 -8.68
N TRP A 48 9.14 0.56 -8.78
CA TRP A 48 9.17 -0.58 -9.68
C TRP A 48 9.35 -0.15 -11.14
N LEU A 49 8.56 0.83 -11.62
CA LEU A 49 8.67 1.37 -12.98
C LEU A 49 10.06 1.96 -13.25
N THR A 50 10.61 2.68 -12.28
CA THR A 50 11.95 3.28 -12.39
C THR A 50 13.02 2.21 -12.53
N VAL A 51 12.98 1.18 -11.67
CA VAL A 51 13.94 0.06 -11.68
C VAL A 51 13.84 -0.74 -12.98
N ILE A 52 12.62 -1.07 -13.42
CA ILE A 52 12.40 -1.78 -14.70
C ILE A 52 12.83 -0.91 -15.89
N GLY A 53 12.54 0.39 -15.86
CA GLY A 53 12.96 1.33 -16.89
C GLY A 53 14.48 1.41 -17.03
N LEU A 54 15.19 1.52 -15.90
CA LEU A 54 16.66 1.46 -15.84
C LEU A 54 17.19 0.13 -16.37
N LEU A 55 16.58 -1.00 -16.00
CA LEU A 55 16.99 -2.32 -16.48
C LEU A 55 16.82 -2.46 -17.99
N VAL A 56 15.68 -2.02 -18.54
CA VAL A 56 15.42 -2.03 -19.99
C VAL A 56 16.36 -1.07 -20.72
N HIS A 57 16.67 0.09 -20.13
CA HIS A 57 17.63 1.03 -20.71
C HIS A 57 19.04 0.44 -20.74
N ALA A 58 19.50 -0.15 -19.63
CA ALA A 58 20.82 -0.76 -19.51
C ALA A 58 21.02 -1.96 -20.45
N THR A 59 19.95 -2.72 -20.74
CA THR A 59 20.01 -3.87 -21.66
C THR A 59 19.97 -3.47 -23.14
N ARG A 60 19.47 -2.27 -23.47
CA ARG A 60 19.36 -1.77 -24.84
C ARG A 60 20.52 -0.87 -25.28
N HIS A 61 21.25 -0.29 -24.34
CA HIS A 61 22.39 0.57 -24.64
C HIS A 61 23.66 -0.28 -24.81
N GLU A 62 24.46 0.02 -25.84
CA GLU A 62 25.76 -0.64 -26.06
C GLU A 62 26.67 -0.39 -24.85
N ARG A 63 27.56 -1.35 -24.55
CA ARG A 63 28.44 -1.38 -23.38
C ARG A 63 29.49 -0.24 -23.43
N THR A 64 29.06 0.99 -23.26
CA THR A 64 29.96 2.10 -22.94
C THR A 64 30.41 1.92 -21.49
N PRO A 65 31.72 1.91 -21.22
CA PRO A 65 32.22 1.76 -19.87
C PRO A 65 31.74 2.94 -19.01
N ILE A 66 30.86 2.66 -18.06
CA ILE A 66 30.38 3.62 -17.07
C ILE A 66 31.49 3.79 -16.02
N ASP A 67 31.82 5.04 -15.69
CA ASP A 67 32.78 5.34 -14.63
C ASP A 67 32.33 4.71 -13.30
N GLU A 68 33.26 4.07 -12.61
CA GLU A 68 32.99 3.25 -11.43
C GLU A 68 32.44 4.08 -10.25
N ARG A 69 32.82 5.37 -10.20
CA ARG A 69 32.23 6.35 -9.26
C ARG A 69 30.76 6.61 -9.53
N ILE A 70 30.35 6.69 -10.80
CA ILE A 70 28.96 6.94 -11.18
C ILE A 70 28.11 5.70 -10.88
N ALA A 71 28.63 4.51 -11.22
CA ALA A 71 27.96 3.25 -10.92
C ALA A 71 27.76 3.05 -9.40
N SER A 72 28.82 3.25 -8.60
CA SER A 72 28.75 3.14 -7.14
C SER A 72 27.75 4.13 -6.52
N ARG A 73 27.76 5.39 -6.99
CA ARG A 73 26.82 6.41 -6.53
C ARG A 73 25.38 6.09 -6.91
N LEU A 74 25.14 5.54 -8.11
CA LEU A 74 23.81 5.11 -8.56
C LEU A 74 23.28 3.94 -7.73
N ILE A 75 24.12 2.94 -7.43
CA ILE A 75 23.75 1.80 -6.60
C ILE A 75 23.41 2.24 -5.17
N PHE A 76 24.25 3.10 -4.57
CA PHE A 76 24.01 3.58 -3.22
C PHE A 76 22.74 4.43 -3.11
N TRP A 77 22.57 5.42 -4.00
CA TRP A 77 21.42 6.31 -3.94
C TRP A 77 20.13 5.64 -4.41
N GLY A 78 20.18 4.94 -5.53
CA GLY A 78 19.01 4.29 -6.14
C GLY A 78 18.58 3.01 -5.42
N GLY A 79 19.53 2.21 -4.95
CA GLY A 79 19.25 0.90 -4.34
C GLY A 79 19.09 0.91 -2.82
N ALA A 80 19.80 1.80 -2.11
CA ALA A 80 19.80 1.80 -0.64
C ALA A 80 19.19 3.06 -0.04
N ALA A 81 19.69 4.25 -0.38
CA ALA A 81 19.31 5.48 0.28
C ALA A 81 17.84 5.87 0.03
N ILE A 82 17.42 5.93 -1.25
CA ILE A 82 16.04 6.31 -1.60
C ILE A 82 15.01 5.31 -1.03
N PRO A 83 15.16 3.98 -1.22
CA PRO A 83 14.22 3.02 -0.65
C PRO A 83 14.15 3.08 0.88
N SER A 84 15.28 3.24 1.55
CA SER A 84 15.32 3.33 3.03
C SER A 84 14.62 4.60 3.53
N LEU A 85 14.86 5.75 2.88
CA LEU A 85 14.20 7.00 3.22
C LEU A 85 12.69 6.91 3.01
N LEU A 86 12.27 6.29 1.90
CA LEU A 86 10.85 6.13 1.58
C LEU A 86 10.15 5.22 2.59
N LEU A 87 10.77 4.10 2.98
CA LEU A 87 10.28 3.22 4.05
C LEU A 87 10.20 3.95 5.40
N PHE A 88 11.20 4.75 5.73
CA PHE A 88 11.21 5.53 6.97
C PHE A 88 10.05 6.54 7.02
N LEU A 89 9.79 7.24 5.91
CA LEU A 89 8.66 8.17 5.81
C LEU A 89 7.31 7.46 5.88
N LEU A 90 7.15 6.33 5.18
CA LEU A 90 5.94 5.50 5.24
C LEU A 90 5.67 5.00 6.66
N LEU A 91 6.72 4.54 7.36
CA LEU A 91 6.60 4.11 8.74
C LEU A 91 6.18 5.26 9.66
N GLY A 92 6.82 6.43 9.51
CA GLY A 92 6.45 7.63 10.26
C GLY A 92 4.98 8.02 10.04
N TYR A 93 4.52 7.97 8.79
CA TYR A 93 3.13 8.24 8.43
C TYR A 93 2.16 7.21 9.03
N ALA A 94 2.50 5.91 8.96
CA ALA A 94 1.70 4.84 9.55
C ALA A 94 1.57 4.98 11.08
N LEU A 95 2.68 5.30 11.76
CA LEU A 95 2.69 5.56 13.20
C LEU A 95 1.87 6.81 13.57
N TRP A 96 1.94 7.86 12.75
CA TRP A 96 1.15 9.07 12.94
C TRP A 96 -0.36 8.82 12.77
N LEU A 97 -0.75 7.85 11.93
CA LEU A 97 -2.15 7.47 11.70
C LEU A 97 -2.74 6.58 12.83
N MET A 98 -1.90 5.93 13.63
CA MET A 98 -2.33 5.01 14.71
C MET A 98 -3.36 5.59 15.71
N PRO A 99 -3.28 6.86 16.16
CA PRO A 99 -4.26 7.43 17.07
C PRO A 99 -5.64 7.62 16.44
N GLY A 100 -5.70 7.82 15.11
CA GLY A 100 -6.94 7.82 14.34
C GLY A 100 -7.51 6.41 14.27
N LEU A 101 -6.69 5.45 13.83
CA LEU A 101 -7.05 4.04 13.60
C LEU A 101 -7.46 3.25 14.85
N ARG A 102 -7.17 3.75 16.05
CA ARG A 102 -7.54 3.12 17.33
C ARG A 102 -8.37 4.04 18.24
N PRO A 103 -9.54 4.53 17.82
CA PRO A 103 -10.39 5.33 18.70
C PRO A 103 -10.84 4.53 19.92
N PHE A 104 -10.97 3.20 19.78
CA PHE A 104 -11.39 2.27 20.84
C PHE A 104 -10.41 2.20 22.02
N ALA A 105 -9.12 2.51 21.82
CA ALA A 105 -8.18 2.65 22.93
C ALA A 105 -8.49 3.87 23.80
N ARG A 106 -9.11 4.91 23.23
CA ARG A 106 -9.65 6.08 23.95
C ARG A 106 -11.11 5.88 24.39
N ALA A 107 -11.87 5.04 23.68
CA ALA A 107 -13.28 4.78 23.98
C ALA A 107 -13.52 4.05 25.31
N GLY A 108 -12.50 3.49 25.95
CA GLY A 108 -12.59 3.03 27.34
C GLY A 108 -13.00 4.15 28.32
N GLU A 109 -12.82 5.42 27.93
CA GLU A 109 -13.24 6.60 28.69
C GLU A 109 -14.62 7.15 28.26
N ALA A 110 -15.14 6.73 27.10
CA ALA A 110 -16.38 7.27 26.52
C ALA A 110 -17.57 6.36 26.82
N ASN A 111 -18.67 6.96 27.27
CA ASN A 111 -19.93 6.32 27.65
C ASN A 111 -20.74 5.81 26.43
N GLY A 112 -20.08 5.08 25.51
CA GLY A 112 -20.66 4.56 24.26
C GLY A 112 -21.15 3.10 24.36
N LEU A 113 -21.98 2.68 23.41
CA LEU A 113 -22.48 1.30 23.30
C LEU A 113 -21.31 0.31 23.25
N ARG A 114 -21.26 -0.61 24.21
CA ARG A 114 -20.21 -1.64 24.27
C ARG A 114 -20.73 -2.92 23.63
N ILE A 115 -20.09 -3.32 22.54
CA ILE A 115 -20.36 -4.58 21.85
C ILE A 115 -19.22 -5.54 22.15
N GLU A 116 -19.54 -6.66 22.80
CA GLU A 116 -18.61 -7.76 23.06
C GLU A 116 -18.83 -8.84 22.02
N VAL A 117 -17.76 -9.19 21.28
CA VAL A 117 -17.79 -10.22 20.24
C VAL A 117 -16.84 -11.33 20.63
N THR A 118 -17.38 -12.52 20.87
CA THR A 118 -16.62 -13.72 21.25
C THR A 118 -16.62 -14.71 20.11
N GLY A 119 -15.42 -15.15 19.70
CA GLY A 119 -15.24 -16.19 18.69
C GLY A 119 -15.33 -17.58 19.32
N GLU A 120 -16.29 -18.39 18.87
CA GLU A 120 -16.47 -19.79 19.26
C GLU A 120 -16.20 -20.71 18.04
N GLN A 121 -15.86 -21.97 18.26
CA GLN A 121 -15.78 -22.93 17.14
C GLN A 121 -17.20 -23.40 16.76
N PHE A 122 -17.79 -23.11 15.60
CA PHE A 122 -17.39 -22.36 14.40
C PHE A 122 -18.31 -21.14 14.16
N TRP A 123 -18.62 -20.38 15.20
CA TRP A 123 -19.63 -19.31 15.18
C TRP A 123 -19.23 -18.12 16.04
N TRP A 124 -19.96 -17.02 15.93
CA TRP A 124 -19.67 -15.78 16.64
C TRP A 124 -20.80 -15.45 17.61
N ARG A 125 -20.46 -15.21 18.88
CA ARG A 125 -21.40 -14.71 19.89
C ARG A 125 -21.25 -13.21 20.02
N VAL A 126 -22.36 -12.49 19.96
CA VAL A 126 -22.39 -11.03 20.11
C VAL A 126 -23.25 -10.69 21.33
N ALA A 127 -22.69 -9.92 22.27
CA ALA A 127 -23.38 -9.40 23.44
C ALA A 127 -23.36 -7.87 23.43
N TYR A 128 -24.50 -7.27 23.76
CA TYR A 128 -24.69 -5.83 23.85
C TYR A 128 -24.87 -5.47 25.32
N HIS A 129 -24.10 -4.51 25.81
CA HIS A 129 -24.16 -4.00 27.18
C HIS A 129 -24.71 -2.57 27.21
#